data_AF-A0A2R6NEM3-F1
#
_entry.id   AF-A0A2R6NEM3-F1
#
_cell.length_a   1.000
_cell.length_b   1.000
_cell.length_c   1.000
_cell.angle_alpha   90.00
_cell.angle_beta   90.00
_cell.angle_gamma   90.00
#
_symmetry.space_group_name_H-M   'P 1'
#
loop_
_entity.id
_entity.type
_entity.pdbx_description
1 polymer ?
#
loop_
_entity_poly.entity_id
_entity_poly.type
_entity_poly.pdbx_seq_one_letter_code
_entity_poly.pdbx_strand_id
1 'polypeptide(L)'
;MFDSNTQDTVKELRALSQLINASIDEIEHAMVSRGQSFPLLNESYSLESEIPRMEPDMVAAGAVITSAAAQLIAAVRIPAVSALVTALQYEVSSSLRGVIQAHVPEILREAGVKGLHVSDIAASTKVDPSRLGERFV
;
A
#
# COMPACT_ATOMS: atom_id res chain seq x y z
N MET A 1 8.94 35.51 -18.53
CA MET A 1 8.45 35.72 -17.16
C MET A 1 7.94 34.35 -16.71
N PHE A 2 8.80 33.57 -16.05
CA PHE A 2 8.43 32.26 -15.50
C PHE A 2 7.95 32.53 -14.08
N ASP A 3 6.67 32.25 -13.84
CA ASP A 3 5.92 32.76 -12.71
C ASP A 3 6.44 32.20 -11.39
N SER A 4 6.50 33.09 -10.38
CA SER A 4 6.75 32.76 -8.97
C SER A 4 5.92 31.58 -8.45
N ASN A 5 4.76 31.33 -9.07
CA ASN A 5 3.84 30.24 -8.76
C ASN A 5 4.40 28.83 -9.10
N THR A 6 5.17 28.68 -10.18
CA THR A 6 5.80 27.40 -10.54
C THR A 6 6.98 27.07 -9.61
N GLN A 7 7.64 28.10 -9.08
CA GLN A 7 8.68 27.93 -8.07
C GLN A 7 8.09 27.56 -6.70
N ASP A 8 6.81 27.84 -6.46
CA ASP A 8 6.09 27.49 -5.24
C ASP A 8 5.63 26.02 -5.24
N THR A 9 5.10 25.52 -6.35
CA THR A 9 4.65 24.12 -6.45
C THR A 9 5.80 23.13 -6.30
N VAL A 10 6.96 23.40 -6.92
CA VAL A 10 8.15 22.53 -6.76
C VAL A 10 8.71 22.59 -5.33
N LYS A 11 8.56 23.72 -4.62
CA LYS A 11 8.91 23.79 -3.19
C LYS A 11 7.97 22.96 -2.34
N GLU A 12 6.67 22.96 -2.63
CA GLU A 12 5.67 22.14 -1.94
C GLU A 12 5.96 20.65 -2.13
N LEU A 13 6.27 20.19 -3.35
CA LEU A 13 6.68 18.80 -3.60
C LEU A 13 7.93 18.42 -2.79
N ARG A 14 8.90 19.32 -2.68
CA ARG A 14 10.10 19.11 -1.84
C ARG A 14 9.75 19.04 -0.36
N ALA A 15 8.87 19.91 0.13
CA ALA A 15 8.43 19.90 1.52
C ALA A 15 7.72 18.59 1.88
N LEU A 16 6.83 18.09 1.00
CA LEU A 16 6.18 16.79 1.17
C LEU A 16 7.19 15.63 1.19
N SER A 17 8.20 15.66 0.32
CA SER A 17 9.27 14.66 0.33
C SER A 17 10.12 14.73 1.61
N GLN A 18 10.42 15.92 2.11
CA GLN A 18 11.13 16.11 3.37
C GLN A 18 10.31 15.58 4.54
N LEU A 19 9.01 15.80 4.54
CA LEU A 19 8.10 15.30 5.57
C LEU A 19 8.06 13.77 5.59
N ILE A 20 8.01 13.13 4.40
CA ILE A 20 8.09 11.67 4.28
C ILE A 20 9.42 11.15 4.86
N ASN A 21 10.55 11.74 4.46
CA ASN A 21 11.86 11.29 4.94
C ASN A 21 12.02 11.50 6.45
N ALA A 22 11.60 12.65 6.99
CA ALA A 22 11.67 12.92 8.42
C ALA A 22 10.87 11.89 9.25
N SER A 23 9.67 11.53 8.80
CA SER A 23 8.90 10.47 9.47
C SER A 23 9.50 9.07 9.31
N ILE A 24 10.20 8.79 8.22
CA ILE A 24 10.96 7.53 8.08
C ILE A 24 12.12 7.50 9.07
N ASP A 25 12.86 8.61 9.23
CA ASP A 25 13.95 8.72 10.19
C ASP A 25 13.45 8.53 11.64
N GLU A 26 12.25 9.05 11.97
CA GLU A 26 11.60 8.81 13.27
C GLU A 26 11.27 7.33 13.50
N ILE A 27 10.74 6.65 12.47
CA ILE A 27 10.47 5.21 12.53
C ILE A 27 11.77 4.42 12.72
N GLU A 28 12.80 4.72 11.93
CA GLU A 28 14.10 4.05 12.05
C GLU A 28 14.70 4.24 13.44
N HIS A 29 14.74 5.46 13.94
CA HIS A 29 15.25 5.77 15.27
C HIS A 29 14.47 5.05 16.37
N ALA A 30 13.12 5.04 16.31
CA ALA A 30 12.29 4.34 17.27
C ALA A 30 12.54 2.82 17.25
N MET A 31 12.61 2.21 16.06
CA MET A 31 12.88 0.78 15.90
C MET A 31 14.27 0.40 16.44
N VAL A 32 15.30 1.17 16.10
CA VAL A 32 16.66 0.98 16.62
C VAL A 32 16.71 1.12 18.13
N SER A 33 16.05 2.12 18.71
CA SER A 33 16.01 2.35 20.16
C SER A 33 15.35 1.20 20.94
N ARG A 34 14.41 0.49 20.29
CA ARG A 34 13.67 -0.65 20.86
C ARG A 34 14.35 -1.98 20.58
N GLY A 35 15.38 -2.02 19.74
CA GLY A 35 15.98 -3.27 19.24
C GLY A 35 15.00 -4.13 18.45
N GLN A 36 14.02 -3.50 17.80
CA GLN A 36 12.98 -4.18 17.02
C GLN A 36 13.17 -3.93 15.53
N SER A 37 12.66 -4.83 14.70
CA SER A 37 12.57 -4.63 13.25
C SER A 37 11.16 -4.19 12.87
N PHE A 38 11.06 -3.33 11.86
CA PHE A 38 9.78 -2.97 11.29
C PHE A 38 9.20 -4.17 10.49
N PRO A 39 7.89 -4.47 10.58
CA PRO A 39 7.32 -5.68 9.98
C PRO A 39 7.36 -5.61 8.45
N LEU A 40 7.82 -6.69 7.80
CA LEU A 40 7.88 -6.76 6.35
C LEU A 40 6.52 -7.15 5.75
N LEU A 41 6.21 -6.60 4.57
CA LEU A 41 4.93 -6.86 3.89
C LEU A 41 4.77 -8.32 3.43
N ASN A 42 5.88 -9.03 3.21
CA ASN A 42 5.89 -10.41 2.72
C ASN A 42 5.96 -11.46 3.83
N GLU A 43 5.96 -11.05 5.09
CA GLU A 43 5.90 -11.96 6.23
C GLU A 43 4.45 -12.34 6.54
N SER A 44 4.26 -13.50 7.15
CA SER A 44 2.93 -13.92 7.59
C SER A 44 2.44 -12.99 8.70
N TYR A 45 1.20 -12.49 8.55
CA TYR A 45 0.56 -11.68 9.56
C TYR A 45 0.39 -12.47 10.88
N SER A 46 0.83 -11.88 11.98
CA SER A 46 0.50 -12.29 13.35
C SER A 46 0.26 -11.04 14.20
N LEU A 47 -0.47 -11.19 15.30
CA LEU A 47 -0.66 -10.03 16.18
C LEU A 47 0.69 -9.57 16.75
N GLU A 48 1.56 -10.50 17.14
CA GLU A 48 2.89 -10.20 17.65
C GLU A 48 3.78 -9.47 16.64
N SER A 49 3.75 -9.87 15.36
CA SER A 49 4.54 -9.22 14.31
C SER A 49 4.08 -7.80 14.03
N GLU A 50 2.81 -7.47 14.27
CA GLU A 50 2.29 -6.11 14.00
C GLU A 50 2.38 -5.16 15.19
N ILE A 51 2.72 -5.64 16.40
CA ILE A 51 2.89 -4.79 17.60
C ILE A 51 3.76 -3.56 17.29
N PRO A 52 4.94 -3.68 16.65
CA PRO A 52 5.78 -2.52 16.36
C PRO A 52 5.06 -1.46 15.51
N ARG A 53 4.18 -1.87 14.58
CA ARG A 53 3.41 -0.95 13.70
C ARG A 53 2.25 -0.28 14.45
N MET A 54 1.74 -0.90 15.50
CA MET A 54 0.60 -0.42 16.30
C MET A 54 1.00 0.55 17.42
N GLU A 55 2.30 0.71 17.68
CA GLU A 55 2.79 1.66 18.68
C GLU A 55 2.37 3.11 18.35
N PRO A 56 2.00 3.94 19.34
CA PRO A 56 1.42 5.26 19.09
C PRO A 56 2.29 6.19 18.23
N ASP A 57 3.60 6.14 18.42
CA ASP A 57 4.56 6.93 17.64
C ASP A 57 4.69 6.42 16.19
N MET A 58 4.62 5.11 15.98
CA MET A 58 4.65 4.50 14.65
C MET A 58 3.36 4.76 13.88
N VAL A 59 2.22 4.73 14.56
CA VAL A 59 0.92 5.11 13.97
C VAL A 59 0.94 6.60 13.58
N ALA A 60 1.48 7.47 14.43
CA ALA A 60 1.57 8.90 14.12
C ALA A 60 2.49 9.18 12.91
N ALA A 61 3.71 8.62 12.92
CA ALA A 61 4.65 8.75 11.80
C ALA A 61 4.07 8.15 10.51
N GLY A 62 3.42 6.99 10.59
CA GLY A 62 2.75 6.35 9.46
C GLY A 62 1.60 7.18 8.89
N ALA A 63 0.82 7.87 9.73
CA ALA A 63 -0.23 8.77 9.30
C ALA A 63 0.34 9.99 8.55
N VAL A 64 1.45 10.55 9.03
CA VAL A 64 2.15 11.65 8.35
C VAL A 64 2.67 11.21 6.99
N ILE A 65 3.34 10.06 6.91
CA ILE A 65 3.83 9.48 5.64
C ILE A 65 2.67 9.29 4.67
N THR A 66 1.59 8.66 5.11
CA THR A 66 0.43 8.35 4.25
C THR A 66 -0.23 9.63 3.74
N SER A 67 -0.40 10.64 4.60
CA SER A 67 -0.97 11.93 4.23
C SER A 67 -0.07 12.70 3.25
N ALA A 68 1.22 12.78 3.53
CA ALA A 68 2.18 13.47 2.68
C ALA A 68 2.31 12.79 1.31
N ALA A 69 2.34 11.46 1.26
CA ALA A 69 2.35 10.68 0.02
C ALA A 69 1.05 10.89 -0.77
N ALA A 70 -0.11 10.91 -0.12
CA ALA A 70 -1.39 11.18 -0.78
C ALA A 70 -1.41 12.60 -1.40
N GLN A 71 -0.92 13.61 -0.69
CA GLN A 71 -0.79 14.97 -1.20
C GLN A 71 0.20 15.04 -2.36
N LEU A 72 1.33 14.35 -2.26
CA LEU A 72 2.34 14.30 -3.32
C LEU A 72 1.76 13.66 -4.59
N ILE A 73 1.06 12.53 -4.44
CA ILE A 73 0.33 11.86 -5.52
C ILE A 73 -0.69 12.81 -6.15
N ALA A 74 -1.47 13.53 -5.33
CA ALA A 74 -2.47 14.47 -5.82
C ALA A 74 -1.84 15.64 -6.59
N ALA A 75 -0.72 16.15 -6.11
CA ALA A 75 -0.03 17.29 -6.71
C ALA A 75 0.61 16.96 -8.08
N VAL A 76 1.09 15.72 -8.27
CA VAL A 76 1.74 15.31 -9.53
C VAL A 76 0.79 14.63 -10.52
N ARG A 77 -0.38 14.18 -10.07
CA ARG A 77 -1.34 13.47 -10.92
C ARG A 77 -2.12 14.44 -11.80
N ILE A 78 -2.20 14.12 -13.09
CA ILE A 78 -3.01 14.88 -14.06
C ILE A 78 -4.49 14.86 -13.60
N PRO A 79 -5.19 16.00 -13.54
CA PRO A 79 -6.55 16.06 -12.99
C PRO A 79 -7.56 15.10 -13.62
N ALA A 80 -7.51 14.92 -14.95
CA ALA A 80 -8.37 13.96 -15.66
C ALA A 80 -8.10 12.51 -15.23
N VAL A 81 -6.85 12.16 -14.96
CA VAL A 81 -6.46 10.85 -14.43
C VAL A 81 -6.94 10.71 -12.98
N SER A 82 -6.88 11.76 -12.17
CA SER A 82 -7.44 11.76 -10.81
C SER A 82 -8.93 11.44 -10.82
N ALA A 83 -9.71 12.12 -11.67
CA ALA A 83 -11.15 11.88 -11.80
C ALA A 83 -11.45 10.44 -12.27
N LEU A 84 -10.71 9.96 -13.27
CA LEU A 84 -10.87 8.60 -13.79
C LEU A 84 -10.55 7.53 -12.73
N VAL A 85 -9.43 7.66 -12.02
CA VAL A 85 -9.05 6.72 -10.95
C VAL A 85 -10.11 6.68 -9.87
N THR A 86 -10.60 7.84 -9.41
CA THR A 86 -11.66 7.91 -8.41
C THR A 86 -12.96 7.26 -8.90
N ALA A 87 -13.36 7.52 -10.15
CA ALA A 87 -14.55 6.92 -10.74
C ALA A 87 -14.46 5.38 -10.85
N LEU A 88 -13.24 4.84 -10.97
CA LEU A 88 -12.98 3.40 -11.12
C LEU A 88 -12.62 2.70 -9.80
N GLN A 89 -12.61 3.40 -8.65
CA GLN A 89 -12.26 2.80 -7.35
C GLN A 89 -13.17 1.62 -6.95
N TYR A 90 -14.39 1.53 -7.49
CA TYR A 90 -15.29 0.41 -7.22
C TYR A 90 -14.75 -0.94 -7.71
N GLU A 91 -13.82 -0.95 -8.66
CA GLU A 91 -13.20 -2.18 -9.17
C GLU A 91 -12.34 -2.88 -8.10
N VAL A 92 -11.80 -2.13 -7.14
CA VAL A 92 -11.07 -2.73 -6.00
C VAL A 92 -12.04 -3.57 -5.15
N SER A 93 -13.19 -3.01 -4.80
CA SER A 93 -14.22 -3.69 -4.01
C SER A 93 -14.86 -4.85 -4.77
N SER A 94 -15.11 -4.70 -6.08
CA SER A 94 -15.62 -5.78 -6.94
C SER A 94 -14.64 -6.96 -6.96
N SER A 95 -13.34 -6.65 -7.04
CA SER A 95 -12.29 -7.64 -7.12
C SER A 95 -12.09 -8.37 -5.79
N LEU A 96 -12.04 -7.64 -4.66
CA LEU A 96 -11.97 -8.23 -3.33
C LEU A 96 -13.10 -9.23 -3.08
N ARG A 97 -14.33 -8.92 -3.50
CA ARG A 97 -15.45 -9.88 -3.41
C ARG A 97 -15.18 -11.16 -4.18
N GLY A 98 -14.64 -11.06 -5.41
CA GLY A 98 -14.29 -12.21 -6.23
C GLY A 98 -13.24 -13.10 -5.56
N VAL A 99 -12.16 -12.49 -5.06
CA VAL A 99 -11.06 -13.17 -4.34
C VAL A 99 -11.58 -13.91 -3.10
N ILE A 100 -12.45 -13.27 -2.30
CA ILE A 100 -13.06 -13.87 -1.10
C ILE A 100 -13.99 -15.02 -1.46
N GLN A 101 -14.86 -14.86 -2.46
CA GLN A 101 -15.76 -15.95 -2.91
C GLN A 101 -14.99 -17.16 -3.45
N ALA A 102 -13.83 -16.91 -4.04
CA ALA A 102 -12.93 -17.93 -4.54
C ALA A 102 -12.01 -18.50 -3.44
N HIS A 103 -12.10 -18.07 -2.17
CA HIS A 103 -11.26 -18.56 -1.08
C HIS A 103 -9.74 -18.46 -1.37
N VAL A 104 -9.36 -17.50 -2.22
CA VAL A 104 -7.97 -17.29 -2.63
C VAL A 104 -7.07 -16.91 -1.45
N PRO A 105 -7.49 -16.06 -0.49
CA PRO A 105 -6.65 -15.74 0.67
C PRO A 105 -6.32 -16.97 1.51
N GLU A 106 -7.25 -17.91 1.68
CA GLU A 106 -7.05 -19.14 2.42
C GLU A 106 -6.07 -20.08 1.70
N ILE A 107 -6.24 -20.25 0.37
CA ILE A 107 -5.33 -21.04 -0.47
C ILE A 107 -3.90 -20.47 -0.40
N LEU A 108 -3.76 -19.14 -0.53
CA LEU A 108 -2.46 -18.48 -0.46
C LEU A 108 -1.85 -18.54 0.95
N ARG A 109 -2.66 -18.50 2.00
CA ARG A 109 -2.20 -18.67 3.38
C ARG A 109 -1.57 -20.05 3.59
N GLU A 110 -2.15 -21.10 3.02
CA GLU A 110 -1.59 -22.46 3.08
C GLU A 110 -0.32 -22.62 2.22
N ALA A 111 -0.27 -21.95 1.06
CA ALA A 111 0.91 -21.95 0.19
C ALA A 111 2.11 -21.17 0.79
N GLY A 112 1.83 -20.21 1.69
CA GLY A 112 2.83 -19.39 2.36
C GLY A 112 3.56 -18.43 1.42
N VAL A 113 4.78 -18.02 1.82
CA VAL A 113 5.56 -16.96 1.13
C VAL A 113 5.94 -17.26 -0.32
N LYS A 114 5.90 -18.52 -0.75
CA LYS A 114 6.18 -18.90 -2.15
C LYS A 114 5.03 -18.55 -3.08
N GLY A 115 3.84 -18.28 -2.53
CA GLY A 115 2.63 -18.12 -3.30
C GLY A 115 2.24 -19.40 -4.03
N LEU A 116 1.25 -19.28 -4.91
CA LEU A 116 0.76 -20.39 -5.73
C LEU A 116 0.48 -19.88 -7.15
N HIS A 117 0.72 -20.72 -8.16
CA HIS A 117 0.44 -20.32 -9.53
C HIS A 117 -1.08 -20.19 -9.76
N VAL A 118 -1.50 -19.24 -10.60
CA VAL A 118 -2.92 -18.94 -10.84
C VAL A 118 -3.72 -20.17 -11.30
N SER A 119 -3.09 -21.10 -12.02
CA SER A 119 -3.70 -22.38 -12.42
C SER A 119 -4.07 -23.27 -11.24
N ASP A 120 -3.25 -23.28 -10.20
CA ASP A 120 -3.41 -24.20 -9.06
C ASP A 120 -4.39 -23.61 -8.04
N ILE A 121 -4.44 -22.27 -7.95
CA ILE A 121 -5.52 -21.53 -7.28
C ILE A 121 -6.86 -21.79 -8.00
N ALA A 122 -6.87 -21.71 -9.34
CA ALA A 122 -8.06 -21.99 -10.13
C ALA A 122 -8.50 -23.46 -10.04
N ALA A 123 -7.57 -24.42 -9.96
CA ALA A 123 -7.90 -25.84 -9.80
C ALA A 123 -8.61 -26.15 -8.46
N SER A 124 -8.29 -25.37 -7.43
CA SER A 124 -8.91 -25.48 -6.10
C SER A 124 -10.25 -24.74 -6.02
N THR A 125 -10.63 -24.01 -7.08
CA THR A 125 -11.83 -23.17 -7.13
C THR A 125 -12.67 -23.50 -8.38
N LYS A 126 -13.91 -22.99 -8.46
CA LYS A 126 -14.73 -23.12 -9.69
C LYS A 126 -14.59 -21.89 -10.60
N VAL A 127 -13.51 -21.13 -10.45
CA VAL A 127 -13.30 -19.86 -11.15
C VAL A 127 -12.33 -20.06 -12.32
N ASP A 128 -12.63 -19.42 -13.45
CA ASP A 128 -11.78 -19.47 -14.63
C ASP A 128 -10.37 -18.89 -14.34
N PRO A 129 -9.27 -19.62 -14.60
CA PRO A 129 -7.91 -19.16 -14.36
C PRO A 129 -7.56 -17.84 -15.08
N SER A 130 -8.11 -17.62 -16.27
CA SER A 130 -7.87 -16.39 -17.05
C SER A 130 -8.47 -15.16 -16.37
N ARG A 131 -9.66 -15.32 -15.78
CA ARG A 131 -10.33 -14.26 -15.00
C ARG A 131 -9.64 -14.02 -13.66
N LEU A 132 -8.90 -15.00 -13.15
CA LEU A 132 -8.12 -14.84 -11.93
C LEU A 132 -6.84 -14.02 -12.18
N GLY A 133 -6.13 -14.31 -13.27
CA GLY A 133 -4.88 -13.64 -13.63
C GLY A 133 -5.05 -12.19 -14.10
N GLU A 134 -6.13 -11.87 -14.81
CA GLU A 134 -6.39 -10.49 -15.28
C GLU A 134 -6.88 -9.53 -14.18
N ARG A 135 -7.50 -10.06 -13.12
CA ARG A 135 -8.15 -9.23 -12.09
C ARG A 135 -7.46 -9.26 -10.72
N PHE A 136 -6.62 -10.25 -10.43
CA PHE A 136 -6.14 -10.48 -9.05
C PHE A 136 -4.64 -10.74 -8.91
N VAL A 137 -3.87 -10.76 -10.00
CA VAL A 137 -2.40 -10.85 -9.99
C VAL A 137 -1.83 -9.61 -10.68
#